data_AF-A0A397VHQ1-F1
#
_entry.id   AF-A0A397VHQ1-F1
#
_cell.length_a   1.000
_cell.length_b   1.000
_cell.length_c   1.000
_cell.angle_alpha   90.00
_cell.angle_beta   90.00
_cell.angle_gamma   90.00
#
_symmetry.space_group_name_H-M   'P 1'
#
loop_
_entity.id
_entity.type
_entity.pdbx_description
1 polymer ?
#
loop_
_entity_poly.entity_id
_entity_poly.type
_entity_poly.pdbx_seq_one_letter_code
_entity_poly.pdbx_strand_id
1 'polypeptide(L)'
;MNSTVGFWGEPTSTVDWCENNYEVSYYIAEFFNTLSSLCFICAGMFGSIMHSKGFDYRFSLGFIAITFIGFGSIIFHGTLIYPFEYFDGIPMIFYLLILFYSVNENKKERKFGNWFSILLFLWGLIFSILLIVLGKYYESKIMKLVEFYIFQGSFFLMSFYVYLHVIAIVINLKDEKVIGALMIRGSIIFLIGYIGWNIDYHFCNEMNNILNPQLHAWWHVTASYSCYSYNRDI
;
A
#
# COMPACT_ATOMS: atom_id res chain seq x y z
N MET A 1 12.97 21.58 -6.56
CA MET A 1 11.63 22.18 -6.67
C MET A 1 11.51 23.24 -5.60
N ASN A 2 11.02 24.44 -5.93
CA ASN A 2 10.71 25.45 -4.91
C ASN A 2 9.50 24.96 -4.12
N SER A 3 9.64 24.71 -2.82
CA SER A 3 8.48 24.38 -2.00
C SER A 3 7.58 25.61 -1.90
N THR A 4 6.40 25.52 -2.51
CA THR A 4 5.30 26.44 -2.25
C THR A 4 4.75 26.11 -0.88
N VAL A 5 4.84 27.06 0.05
CA VAL A 5 4.30 26.88 1.41
C VAL A 5 2.78 26.94 1.33
N GLY A 6 2.13 25.80 1.61
CA GLY A 6 0.68 25.71 1.71
C GLY A 6 0.17 25.80 3.14
N PHE A 7 -1.11 25.44 3.33
CA PHE A 7 -1.81 25.55 4.61
C PHE A 7 -1.12 24.82 5.77
N TRP A 8 -0.52 23.65 5.51
CA TRP A 8 0.11 22.81 6.54
C TRP A 8 1.58 23.17 6.82
N GLY A 9 2.11 24.21 6.18
CA GLY A 9 3.50 24.62 6.29
C GLY A 9 4.43 23.89 5.32
N GLU A 10 5.74 23.97 5.61
CA GLU A 10 6.78 23.30 4.81
C GLU A 10 6.68 21.77 4.97
N PRO A 11 6.76 21.00 3.86
CA PRO A 11 6.85 19.55 3.92
C PRO A 11 7.99 19.07 4.82
N THR A 12 7.71 18.09 5.67
CA THR A 12 8.70 17.49 6.59
C THR A 12 9.00 16.03 6.30
N SER A 13 8.19 15.41 5.44
CA SER A 13 8.28 14.05 4.94
C SER A 13 9.70 13.64 4.52
N THR A 14 9.98 12.33 4.57
CA THR A 14 11.19 11.72 4.03
C THR A 14 11.15 11.65 2.51
N VAL A 15 9.94 11.57 1.94
CA VAL A 15 9.69 11.53 0.51
C VAL A 15 8.71 12.63 0.10
N ASP A 16 8.97 13.21 -1.07
CA ASP A 16 8.11 14.14 -1.80
C ASP A 16 7.88 13.49 -3.16
N TRP A 17 6.63 13.24 -3.55
CA TRP A 17 6.35 12.53 -4.80
C TRP A 17 6.40 13.49 -5.98
N CYS A 18 6.11 12.99 -7.19
CA CYS A 18 6.34 13.81 -8.37
C CYS A 18 5.29 14.92 -8.58
N GLU A 19 4.13 14.80 -7.94
CA GLU A 19 3.08 15.82 -7.99
C GLU A 19 3.56 17.13 -7.37
N ASN A 20 3.28 18.27 -8.02
CA ASN A 20 3.72 19.55 -7.46
C ASN A 20 2.86 19.94 -6.24
N ASN A 21 3.55 20.27 -5.16
CA ASN A 21 2.93 20.62 -3.90
C ASN A 21 2.09 21.90 -3.98
N TYR A 22 0.84 21.80 -3.52
CA TYR A 22 -0.15 22.87 -3.45
C TYR A 22 -0.46 23.54 -4.80
N GLU A 23 -0.21 22.84 -5.92
CA GLU A 23 -0.46 23.37 -7.27
C GLU A 23 -1.96 23.57 -7.53
N VAL A 24 -2.79 22.61 -7.13
CA VAL A 24 -4.24 22.62 -7.36
C VAL A 24 -5.01 23.26 -6.20
N SER A 25 -4.51 23.14 -4.96
CA SER A 25 -5.18 23.59 -3.75
C SER A 25 -4.20 24.10 -2.71
N TYR A 26 -4.52 25.20 -2.04
CA TYR A 26 -3.74 25.69 -0.89
C TYR A 26 -3.82 24.77 0.34
N TYR A 27 -4.86 23.93 0.43
CA TYR A 27 -5.14 23.10 1.62
C TYR A 27 -4.64 21.66 1.52
N ILE A 28 -4.34 21.19 0.31
CA ILE A 28 -3.98 19.80 0.02
C ILE A 28 -2.63 19.85 -0.70
N ALA A 29 -1.59 19.26 -0.12
CA ALA A 29 -0.24 19.28 -0.67
C ALA A 29 -0.19 18.57 -2.04
N GLU A 30 -0.50 17.29 -2.10
CA GLU A 30 -0.57 16.54 -3.37
C GLU A 30 -2.02 16.18 -3.66
N PHE A 31 -2.69 16.97 -4.50
CA PHE A 31 -4.13 16.91 -4.74
C PHE A 31 -4.59 15.58 -5.36
N PHE A 32 -3.93 15.13 -6.44
CA PHE A 32 -4.30 13.92 -7.15
C PHE A 32 -3.93 12.67 -6.33
N ASN A 33 -2.76 12.65 -5.69
CA ASN A 33 -2.39 11.58 -4.76
C ASN A 33 -3.40 11.47 -3.61
N THR A 34 -3.76 12.59 -2.97
CA THR A 34 -4.79 12.60 -1.90
C THR A 34 -6.15 12.10 -2.39
N LEU A 35 -6.64 12.61 -3.53
CA LEU A 35 -7.98 12.28 -4.01
C LEU A 35 -8.08 10.81 -4.45
N SER A 36 -7.05 10.30 -5.12
CA SER A 36 -7.00 8.91 -5.58
C SER A 36 -6.94 7.90 -4.42
N SER A 37 -6.43 8.30 -3.24
CA SER A 37 -6.45 7.46 -2.03
C SER A 37 -7.85 7.15 -1.51
N LEU A 38 -8.89 7.91 -1.92
CA LEU A 38 -10.29 7.54 -1.67
C LEU A 38 -10.65 6.18 -2.28
N CYS A 39 -9.99 5.76 -3.36
CA CYS A 39 -10.22 4.45 -3.96
C CYS A 39 -9.93 3.32 -2.96
N PHE A 40 -8.93 3.46 -2.09
CA PHE A 40 -8.66 2.48 -1.04
C PHE A 40 -9.80 2.43 -0.03
N ILE A 41 -10.27 3.58 0.45
CA ILE A 41 -11.40 3.65 1.39
C ILE A 41 -12.64 3.00 0.78
N CYS A 42 -12.99 3.37 -0.46
CA CYS A 42 -14.14 2.79 -1.14
C CYS A 42 -14.00 1.27 -1.32
N ALA A 43 -12.84 0.79 -1.78
CA ALA A 43 -12.59 -0.64 -1.98
C ALA A 43 -12.63 -1.43 -0.67
N GLY A 44 -12.01 -0.91 0.39
CA GLY A 44 -12.00 -1.52 1.72
C GLY A 44 -13.41 -1.57 2.32
N MET A 45 -14.12 -0.45 2.37
CA MET A 45 -15.49 -0.42 2.93
C MET A 45 -16.45 -1.31 2.13
N PHE A 46 -16.42 -1.23 0.80
CA PHE A 46 -17.25 -2.07 -0.05
C PHE A 46 -16.95 -3.56 0.18
N GLY A 47 -15.67 -3.93 0.22
CA GLY A 47 -15.24 -5.30 0.51
C GLY A 47 -15.69 -5.79 1.88
N SER A 48 -15.51 -4.98 2.94
CA SER A 48 -15.96 -5.32 4.29
C SER A 48 -17.47 -5.55 4.38
N ILE A 49 -18.27 -4.75 3.66
CA ILE A 49 -19.73 -4.92 3.64
C ILE A 49 -20.11 -6.20 2.89
N MET A 50 -19.59 -6.39 1.68
CA MET A 50 -19.93 -7.51 0.80
C MET A 50 -19.45 -8.86 1.33
N HIS A 51 -18.37 -8.88 2.13
CA HIS A 51 -17.77 -10.10 2.68
C HIS A 51 -17.96 -10.23 4.20
N SER A 52 -18.92 -9.49 4.76
CA SER A 52 -19.20 -9.49 6.20
C SER A 52 -19.76 -10.81 6.74
N LYS A 53 -20.31 -11.69 5.88
CA LYS A 53 -20.95 -12.95 6.27
C LYS A 53 -20.50 -14.10 5.37
N GLY A 54 -20.19 -15.24 5.96
CA GLY A 54 -19.85 -16.46 5.23
C GLY A 54 -18.39 -16.59 4.76
N PHE A 55 -17.57 -15.58 5.02
CA PHE A 55 -16.13 -15.57 4.72
C PHE A 55 -15.30 -15.69 6.00
N ASP A 56 -14.06 -16.20 5.87
CA ASP A 56 -13.11 -16.20 6.96
C ASP A 56 -12.80 -14.76 7.41
N TYR A 57 -12.68 -14.56 8.72
CA TYR A 57 -12.41 -13.26 9.33
C TYR A 57 -11.15 -12.57 8.76
N ARG A 58 -10.16 -13.34 8.28
CA ARG A 58 -8.95 -12.78 7.65
C ARG A 58 -9.25 -11.83 6.50
N PHE A 59 -10.28 -12.09 5.69
CA PHE A 59 -10.65 -11.24 4.56
C PHE A 59 -11.30 -9.95 5.02
N SER A 60 -12.16 -10.02 6.04
CA SER A 60 -12.70 -8.83 6.69
C SER A 60 -11.58 -7.95 7.27
N LEU A 61 -10.58 -8.57 7.91
CA LEU A 61 -9.42 -7.86 8.43
C LEU A 61 -8.59 -7.21 7.31
N GLY A 62 -8.42 -7.90 6.17
CA GLY A 62 -7.77 -7.36 4.98
C GLY A 62 -8.48 -6.11 4.44
N PHE A 63 -9.80 -6.14 4.31
CA PHE A 63 -10.58 -4.99 3.85
C PHE A 63 -10.57 -3.80 4.84
N ILE A 64 -10.58 -4.11 6.15
CA ILE A 64 -10.40 -3.08 7.19
C ILE A 64 -9.02 -2.44 7.05
N ALA A 65 -7.96 -3.24 6.88
CA ALA A 65 -6.60 -2.73 6.70
C ALA A 65 -6.47 -1.84 5.46
N ILE A 66 -7.07 -2.22 4.32
CA ILE A 66 -7.14 -1.37 3.12
C ILE A 66 -7.80 -0.01 3.42
N THR A 67 -8.87 -0.02 4.21
CA THR A 67 -9.55 1.23 4.58
C THR A 67 -8.63 2.15 5.39
N PHE A 68 -7.86 1.58 6.33
CA PHE A 68 -6.87 2.35 7.10
C PHE A 68 -5.71 2.86 6.25
N ILE A 69 -5.23 2.09 5.27
CA ILE A 69 -4.25 2.57 4.27
C ILE A 69 -4.81 3.80 3.58
N GLY A 70 -6.06 3.77 3.11
CA GLY A 70 -6.69 4.91 2.45
C GLY A 70 -6.76 6.17 3.31
N PHE A 71 -7.17 6.04 4.58
CA PHE A 71 -7.17 7.17 5.51
C PHE A 71 -5.75 7.71 5.77
N GLY A 72 -4.79 6.82 5.99
CA GLY A 72 -3.39 7.21 6.19
C GLY A 72 -2.81 7.95 5.00
N SER A 73 -3.00 7.40 3.81
CA SER A 73 -2.58 7.96 2.53
C SER A 73 -3.19 9.36 2.30
N ILE A 74 -4.49 9.55 2.56
CA ILE A 74 -5.13 10.88 2.46
C ILE A 74 -4.48 11.89 3.40
N ILE A 75 -4.23 11.50 4.65
CA ILE A 75 -3.62 12.41 5.63
C ILE A 75 -2.17 12.72 5.25
N PHE A 76 -1.42 11.72 4.80
CA PHE A 76 -0.04 11.89 4.36
C PHE A 76 0.07 12.79 3.13
N HIS A 77 -0.51 12.40 1.99
CA HIS A 77 -0.44 13.21 0.76
C HIS A 77 -1.12 14.57 0.89
N GLY A 78 -2.12 14.69 1.77
CA GLY A 78 -2.78 15.96 2.02
C GLY A 78 -1.89 16.98 2.74
N THR A 79 -0.88 16.53 3.48
CA THR A 79 -0.08 17.39 4.37
C THR A 79 1.43 17.35 4.15
N LEU A 80 1.97 16.23 3.65
CA LEU A 80 3.40 15.88 3.61
C LEU A 80 4.13 16.09 4.95
N ILE A 81 3.43 15.80 6.04
CA ILE A 81 3.98 15.87 7.40
C ILE A 81 4.52 14.49 7.81
N TYR A 82 5.76 14.46 8.26
CA TYR A 82 6.53 13.24 8.51
C TYR A 82 5.82 12.19 9.38
N PRO A 83 5.25 12.50 10.56
CA PRO A 83 4.49 11.52 11.35
C PRO A 83 3.36 10.83 10.58
N PHE A 84 2.77 11.46 9.57
CA PHE A 84 1.68 10.88 8.79
C PHE A 84 2.16 9.87 7.74
N GLU A 85 3.45 9.85 7.39
CA GLU A 85 4.05 8.75 6.62
C GLU A 85 3.82 7.39 7.29
N TYR A 86 3.87 7.35 8.62
CA TYR A 86 3.59 6.13 9.37
C TYR A 86 2.14 5.68 9.25
N PHE A 87 1.21 6.62 9.18
CA PHE A 87 -0.20 6.28 9.02
C PHE A 87 -0.49 5.72 7.63
N ASP A 88 0.30 6.08 6.61
CA ASP A 88 0.24 5.48 5.29
C ASP A 88 0.97 4.12 5.24
N GLY A 89 2.24 4.08 5.63
CA GLY A 89 3.10 2.91 5.47
C GLY A 89 2.82 1.75 6.43
N ILE A 90 2.57 2.00 7.72
CA ILE A 90 2.41 0.92 8.72
C ILE A 90 1.19 0.04 8.39
N PRO A 91 0.00 0.60 8.09
CA PRO A 91 -1.15 -0.20 7.65
C PRO A 91 -0.86 -1.07 6.42
N MET A 92 -0.03 -0.60 5.48
CA MET A 92 0.38 -1.40 4.32
C MET A 92 1.15 -2.66 4.72
N ILE A 93 2.03 -2.57 5.72
CA ILE A 93 2.78 -3.73 6.23
C ILE A 93 1.82 -4.75 6.87
N PHE A 94 0.91 -4.31 7.72
CA PHE A 94 -0.09 -5.21 8.32
C PHE A 94 -0.97 -5.85 7.25
N TYR A 95 -1.37 -5.10 6.22
CA TYR A 95 -2.10 -5.64 5.10
C TYR A 95 -1.32 -6.73 4.35
N LEU A 96 -0.05 -6.49 4.04
CA LEU A 96 0.82 -7.50 3.41
C LEU A 96 1.00 -8.74 4.28
N LEU A 97 1.08 -8.61 5.60
CA LEU A 97 1.14 -9.75 6.52
C LEU A 97 -0.15 -10.57 6.51
N ILE A 98 -1.31 -9.92 6.38
CA ILE A 98 -2.61 -10.59 6.22
C ILE A 98 -2.65 -11.34 4.88
N LEU A 99 -2.17 -10.73 3.79
CA LEU A 99 -2.07 -11.43 2.49
C LEU A 99 -1.09 -12.60 2.55
N PHE A 100 0.07 -12.41 3.19
CA PHE A 100 1.07 -13.46 3.39
C PHE A 100 0.49 -14.65 4.17
N TYR A 101 -0.28 -14.37 5.23
CA TYR A 101 -1.04 -15.39 5.94
C TYR A 101 -2.03 -16.09 5.01
N SER A 102 -2.82 -15.31 4.25
CA SER A 102 -3.90 -15.82 3.41
C SER A 102 -3.41 -16.74 2.29
N VAL A 103 -2.29 -16.39 1.62
CA VAL A 103 -1.71 -17.24 0.57
C VAL A 103 -1.06 -18.52 1.10
N ASN A 104 -0.61 -18.52 2.36
CA ASN A 104 -0.01 -19.70 3.00
C ASN A 104 -1.04 -20.62 3.66
N GLU A 105 -2.13 -20.05 4.15
CA GLU A 105 -3.27 -20.74 4.78
C GLU A 105 -4.47 -20.81 3.84
N ASN A 106 -4.24 -20.92 2.52
CA ASN A 106 -5.29 -20.88 1.50
C ASN A 106 -6.11 -22.18 1.37
N LYS A 107 -5.93 -23.15 2.27
CA LYS A 107 -6.66 -24.43 2.30
C LYS A 107 -7.71 -24.43 3.41
N LYS A 108 -8.69 -25.33 3.29
CA LYS A 108 -9.77 -25.49 4.28
C LYS A 108 -9.24 -25.82 5.68
N GLU A 109 -8.19 -26.63 5.76
CA GLU A 109 -7.53 -26.98 7.01
C GLU A 109 -6.27 -26.14 7.19
N ARG A 110 -6.08 -25.60 8.40
CA ARG A 110 -4.92 -24.77 8.73
C ARG A 110 -3.66 -25.62 8.74
N LYS A 111 -2.66 -25.22 7.97
CA LYS A 111 -1.36 -25.90 7.85
C LYS A 111 -0.47 -25.61 9.06
N PHE A 112 -0.38 -24.36 9.48
CA PHE A 112 0.53 -23.92 10.54
C PHE A 112 -0.20 -23.66 11.87
N GLY A 113 -1.52 -23.54 11.87
CA GLY A 113 -2.31 -23.32 13.09
C GLY A 113 -2.21 -21.88 13.63
N ASN A 114 -2.67 -21.65 14.86
CA ASN A 114 -2.88 -20.27 15.36
C ASN A 114 -1.58 -19.49 15.64
N TRP A 115 -0.48 -20.18 15.99
CA TRP A 115 0.79 -19.52 16.31
C TRP A 115 1.34 -18.70 15.14
N PHE A 116 1.06 -19.12 13.91
CA PHE A 116 1.53 -18.42 12.71
C PHE A 116 0.95 -17.02 12.60
N SER A 117 -0.36 -16.87 12.84
CA SER A 117 -1.03 -15.55 12.85
C SER A 117 -0.49 -14.64 13.96
N ILE A 118 -0.20 -15.20 15.14
CA ILE A 118 0.37 -14.47 16.28
C ILE A 118 1.79 -14.00 15.94
N LEU A 119 2.61 -14.88 15.36
CA LEU A 119 3.98 -14.55 14.96
C LEU A 119 3.99 -13.39 13.95
N LEU A 120 3.14 -13.45 12.92
CA LEU A 120 3.07 -12.39 11.91
C LEU A 120 2.65 -11.05 12.53
N PHE A 121 1.66 -11.07 13.43
CA PHE A 121 1.23 -9.85 14.13
C PHE A 121 2.34 -9.27 15.00
N LEU A 122 3.05 -10.11 15.77
CA LEU A 122 4.18 -9.68 16.59
C LEU A 122 5.33 -9.12 15.73
N TRP A 123 5.59 -9.74 14.58
CA TRP A 123 6.59 -9.24 13.64
C TRP A 123 6.20 -7.86 13.10
N GLY A 124 4.93 -7.66 12.71
CA GLY A 124 4.44 -6.35 12.26
C GLY A 124 4.54 -5.27 13.35
N LEU A 125 4.26 -5.63 14.61
CA LEU A 125 4.45 -4.73 15.76
C LEU A 125 5.91 -4.36 15.96
N ILE A 126 6.82 -5.34 15.95
CA ILE A 126 8.27 -5.09 16.10
C ILE A 126 8.78 -4.20 14.97
N PHE A 127 8.36 -4.47 13.73
CA PHE A 127 8.72 -3.66 12.57
C PHE A 127 8.22 -2.21 12.70
N SER A 128 6.98 -2.03 13.14
CA SER A 128 6.38 -0.71 13.37
C SER A 128 7.15 0.07 14.45
N ILE A 129 7.48 -0.58 15.56
CA ILE A 129 8.28 0.03 16.64
C ILE A 129 9.68 0.39 16.13
N LEU A 130 10.31 -0.48 15.33
CA LEU A 130 11.62 -0.20 14.74
C LEU A 130 11.59 1.06 13.88
N LEU A 131 10.60 1.20 12.98
CA LEU A 131 10.45 2.40 12.15
C LEU A 131 10.29 3.67 12.99
N ILE A 132 9.39 3.64 13.98
CA ILE A 132 9.16 4.78 14.89
C ILE A 132 10.43 5.15 15.69
N VAL A 133 11.21 4.16 16.12
CA VAL A 133 12.46 4.38 16.86
C VAL A 133 13.53 4.97 15.95
N LEU A 134 13.67 4.47 14.72
CA LEU A 134 14.59 5.03 13.73
C LEU A 134 14.21 6.48 13.40
N GLY A 135 12.91 6.75 13.31
CA GLY A 135 12.37 8.07 13.02
C GLY A 135 12.60 9.13 14.09
N LYS A 136 13.00 8.76 15.31
CA LYS A 136 13.48 9.75 16.29
C LYS A 136 14.70 10.53 15.80
N TYR A 137 15.42 9.99 14.82
CA TYR A 137 16.59 10.60 14.21
C TYR A 137 16.30 11.18 12.82
N TYR A 138 15.03 11.49 12.51
CA TYR A 138 14.62 11.98 11.18
C TYR A 138 15.31 13.29 10.77
N GLU A 139 15.85 14.09 11.69
CA GLU A 139 16.65 15.27 11.32
C GLU A 139 17.93 14.90 10.54
N SER A 140 18.44 13.69 10.74
CA SER A 140 19.56 13.16 9.96
C SER A 140 19.09 12.68 8.59
N LYS A 141 19.61 13.31 7.53
CA LYS A 141 19.36 12.91 6.14
C LYS A 141 19.66 11.41 5.88
N ILE A 142 20.70 10.87 6.52
CA ILE A 142 21.08 9.46 6.37
C ILE A 142 20.00 8.58 6.99
N MET A 143 19.49 8.95 8.17
CA MET A 143 18.47 8.16 8.86
C MET A 143 17.14 8.17 8.11
N LYS A 144 16.74 9.31 7.52
CA LYS A 144 15.57 9.38 6.62
C LYS A 144 15.69 8.38 5.47
N LEU A 145 16.84 8.34 4.80
CA LEU A 145 17.07 7.40 3.69
C LEU A 145 17.07 5.94 4.16
N VAL A 146 17.72 5.65 5.29
CA VAL A 146 17.78 4.29 5.85
C VAL A 146 16.37 3.79 6.18
N GLU A 147 15.57 4.62 6.85
CA GLU A 147 14.18 4.30 7.16
C GLU A 147 13.35 4.03 5.89
N PHE A 148 13.41 4.96 4.93
CA PHE A 148 12.71 4.82 3.65
C PHE A 148 13.08 3.51 2.94
N TYR A 149 14.37 3.21 2.79
CA TYR A 149 14.80 1.99 2.09
C TYR A 149 14.54 0.70 2.88
N ILE A 150 14.56 0.73 4.22
CA ILE A 150 14.12 -0.41 5.03
C ILE A 150 12.65 -0.70 4.76
N PHE A 151 11.80 0.32 4.81
CA PHE A 151 10.38 0.18 4.50
C PHE A 151 10.16 -0.35 3.07
N GLN A 152 10.73 0.32 2.06
CA GLN A 152 10.56 -0.05 0.65
C GLN A 152 11.10 -1.45 0.35
N GLY A 153 12.27 -1.80 0.89
CA GLY A 153 12.87 -3.13 0.71
C GLY A 153 12.01 -4.23 1.33
N SER A 154 11.54 -4.04 2.56
CA SER A 154 10.64 -5.00 3.23
C SER A 154 9.31 -5.13 2.49
N PHE A 155 8.71 -4.00 2.07
CA PHE A 155 7.47 -3.97 1.29
C PHE A 155 7.62 -4.73 -0.04
N PHE A 156 8.71 -4.47 -0.78
CA PHE A 156 8.99 -5.13 -2.04
C PHE A 156 9.17 -6.64 -1.87
N LEU A 157 10.01 -7.09 -0.93
CA LEU A 157 10.28 -8.51 -0.72
C LEU A 157 9.01 -9.28 -0.33
N MET A 158 8.18 -8.71 0.57
CA MET A 158 6.92 -9.32 0.98
C MET A 158 5.90 -9.35 -0.16
N SER A 159 5.75 -8.24 -0.89
CA SER A 159 4.85 -8.15 -2.04
C SER A 159 5.26 -9.14 -3.13
N PHE A 160 6.55 -9.25 -3.41
CA PHE A 160 7.09 -10.19 -4.40
C PHE A 160 6.82 -11.65 -4.02
N TYR A 161 7.01 -12.01 -2.74
CA TYR A 161 6.67 -13.34 -2.26
C TYR A 161 5.17 -13.65 -2.43
N VAL A 162 4.30 -12.73 -1.98
CA VAL A 162 2.83 -12.89 -2.11
C VAL A 162 2.45 -13.04 -3.57
N TYR A 163 3.02 -12.21 -4.44
CA TYR A 163 2.77 -12.25 -5.89
C TYR A 163 3.15 -13.60 -6.51
N LEU A 164 4.33 -14.14 -6.20
CA LEU A 164 4.74 -15.46 -6.69
C LEU A 164 3.84 -16.57 -6.17
N HIS A 165 3.43 -16.50 -4.90
CA HIS A 165 2.51 -17.47 -4.32
C HIS A 165 1.11 -17.40 -4.95
N VAL A 166 0.59 -16.21 -5.24
CA VAL A 166 -0.66 -16.01 -5.97
C VAL A 166 -0.59 -16.67 -7.35
N ILE A 167 0.50 -16.46 -8.10
CA ILE A 167 0.72 -17.13 -9.39
C ILE A 167 0.74 -18.66 -9.23
N ALA A 168 1.44 -19.17 -8.21
CA ALA A 168 1.49 -20.60 -7.94
C ALA A 168 0.10 -21.17 -7.59
N ILE A 169 -0.74 -20.44 -6.86
CA ILE A 169 -2.13 -20.82 -6.59
C ILE A 169 -2.90 -20.91 -7.90
N VAL A 170 -2.86 -19.85 -8.72
CA VAL A 170 -3.57 -19.76 -9.99
C VAL A 170 -3.20 -20.89 -10.95
N ILE A 171 -1.92 -21.22 -11.10
CA ILE A 171 -1.46 -22.30 -12.00
C ILE A 171 -2.02 -23.66 -11.56
N ASN A 172 -2.26 -23.84 -10.25
CA ASN A 172 -2.77 -25.08 -9.69
C ASN A 172 -4.32 -25.13 -9.59
N LEU A 173 -5.03 -24.07 -9.98
CA LEU A 173 -6.51 -24.06 -10.06
C LEU A 173 -6.97 -24.91 -11.26
N LYS A 174 -7.43 -26.13 -11.00
CA LYS A 174 -7.84 -27.07 -12.06
C LYS A 174 -9.24 -26.79 -12.62
N ASP A 175 -10.17 -26.31 -11.79
CA ASP A 175 -11.60 -26.22 -12.16
C ASP A 175 -12.21 -24.81 -12.04
N GLU A 176 -11.46 -23.83 -11.52
CA GLU A 176 -11.97 -22.49 -11.20
C GLU A 176 -11.39 -21.40 -12.13
N LYS A 177 -11.62 -21.56 -13.45
CA LYS A 177 -11.07 -20.66 -14.48
C LYS A 177 -11.44 -19.19 -14.29
N VAL A 178 -12.63 -18.90 -13.76
CA VAL A 178 -13.10 -17.54 -13.50
C VAL A 178 -12.27 -16.88 -12.39
N ILE A 179 -12.06 -17.59 -11.28
CA ILE A 179 -11.22 -17.10 -10.17
C ILE A 179 -9.79 -16.89 -10.64
N GLY A 180 -9.22 -17.87 -11.36
CA GLY A 180 -7.88 -17.73 -11.93
C GLY A 180 -7.73 -16.50 -12.84
N ALA A 181 -8.71 -16.23 -13.69
CA ALA A 181 -8.70 -15.04 -14.56
C ALA A 181 -8.78 -13.72 -13.78
N LEU A 182 -9.57 -13.68 -12.70
CA LEU A 182 -9.70 -12.51 -11.83
C LEU A 182 -8.40 -12.24 -11.07
N MET A 183 -7.77 -13.28 -10.52
CA MET A 183 -6.47 -13.18 -9.84
C MET A 183 -5.36 -12.71 -10.80
N ILE A 184 -5.27 -13.29 -12.02
CA ILE A 184 -4.31 -12.85 -13.04
C ILE A 184 -4.52 -11.38 -13.40
N ARG A 185 -5.79 -10.96 -13.62
CA ARG A 185 -6.11 -9.57 -13.93
C ARG A 185 -5.68 -8.64 -12.79
N GLY A 186 -5.97 -9.00 -11.54
CA GLY A 186 -5.50 -8.27 -10.36
C GLY A 186 -3.99 -8.16 -10.32
N SER A 187 -3.27 -9.25 -10.58
CA SER A 187 -1.80 -9.27 -10.63
C SER A 187 -1.20 -8.38 -11.70
N ILE A 188 -1.74 -8.41 -12.92
CA ILE A 188 -1.27 -7.54 -14.00
C ILE A 188 -1.52 -6.07 -13.67
N ILE A 189 -2.70 -5.73 -13.13
CA ILE A 189 -3.05 -4.35 -12.77
C ILE A 189 -2.14 -3.84 -11.64
N PHE A 190 -1.87 -4.66 -10.62
CA PHE A 190 -0.93 -4.32 -9.57
C PHE A 190 0.47 -4.04 -10.12
N LEU A 191 0.97 -4.90 -11.01
CA LEU A 191 2.30 -4.77 -11.60
C LEU A 191 2.42 -3.48 -12.43
N ILE A 192 1.40 -3.15 -13.24
CA ILE A 192 1.36 -1.90 -14.00
C ILE A 192 1.42 -0.69 -13.05
N GLY A 193 0.62 -0.72 -11.97
CA GLY A 193 0.65 0.31 -10.93
C GLY A 193 2.02 0.45 -10.29
N TYR A 194 2.62 -0.67 -9.87
CA TYR A 194 3.92 -0.68 -9.19
C TYR A 194 5.05 -0.16 -10.09
N ILE A 195 5.02 -0.51 -11.38
CA ILE A 195 5.95 0.06 -12.38
C ILE A 195 5.72 1.57 -12.50
N GLY A 196 4.46 2.00 -12.61
CA GLY A 196 4.10 3.42 -12.66
C GLY A 196 4.62 4.21 -11.45
N TRP A 197 4.42 3.67 -10.24
CA TRP A 197 4.93 4.25 -9.00
C TRP A 197 6.46 4.39 -8.99
N ASN A 198 7.19 3.39 -9.47
CA ASN A 198 8.66 3.46 -9.59
C ASN A 198 9.09 4.51 -10.63
N ILE A 199 8.37 4.61 -11.76
CA ILE A 199 8.63 5.63 -12.77
C ILE A 199 8.41 7.03 -12.16
N ASP A 200 7.34 7.19 -11.39
CA ASP A 200 7.01 8.44 -10.68
C ASP A 200 8.17 8.91 -9.80
N TYR A 201 8.66 7.99 -8.97
CA TYR A 201 9.73 8.28 -8.02
C TYR A 201 11.10 8.51 -8.69
N HIS A 202 11.46 7.72 -9.70
CA HIS A 202 12.81 7.76 -10.28
C HIS A 202 12.98 8.72 -11.46
N PHE A 203 11.93 9.00 -12.22
CA PHE A 203 11.99 9.79 -13.48
C PHE A 203 11.14 11.07 -13.39
N CYS A 204 11.00 11.61 -12.18
CA CYS A 204 10.11 12.73 -11.94
C CYS A 204 10.49 13.99 -12.75
N ASN A 205 11.78 14.31 -12.83
CA ASN A 205 12.25 15.49 -13.55
C ASN A 205 11.89 15.39 -15.05
N GLU A 206 12.04 14.21 -15.64
CA GLU A 206 11.74 13.92 -17.02
C GLU A 206 10.23 14.03 -17.29
N MET A 207 9.39 13.51 -16.40
CA MET A 207 7.94 13.60 -16.53
C MET A 207 7.44 15.04 -16.42
N ASN A 208 7.92 15.80 -15.42
CA ASN A 208 7.53 17.19 -15.21
C ASN A 208 7.96 18.13 -16.36
N ASN A 209 9.00 17.77 -17.13
CA ASN A 209 9.43 18.54 -18.30
C ASN A 209 8.51 18.38 -19.53
N ILE A 210 7.70 17.32 -19.60
CA ILE A 210 6.81 17.03 -20.74
C ILE A 210 5.35 17.23 -20.32
N LEU A 211 4.87 16.33 -19.46
CA LEU A 211 3.55 16.30 -18.87
C LEU A 211 3.60 15.25 -17.77
N ASN A 212 3.33 15.65 -16.53
CA ASN A 212 3.26 14.70 -15.42
C ASN A 212 1.88 14.00 -15.40
N PRO A 213 1.83 12.68 -15.66
CA PRO A 213 0.56 11.96 -15.71
C PRO A 213 0.09 11.49 -14.32
N GLN A 214 0.77 11.89 -13.24
CA GLN A 214 0.46 11.57 -11.86
C GLN A 214 0.46 10.05 -11.63
N LEU A 215 1.57 9.38 -11.96
CA LEU A 215 1.64 7.91 -11.92
C LEU A 215 1.47 7.37 -10.50
N HIS A 216 1.86 8.13 -9.48
CA HIS A 216 1.59 7.79 -8.08
C HIS A 216 0.09 7.76 -7.75
N ALA A 217 -0.70 8.71 -8.27
CA ALA A 217 -2.16 8.69 -8.12
C ALA A 217 -2.78 7.46 -8.83
N TRP A 218 -2.26 7.08 -10.00
CA TRP A 218 -2.68 5.84 -10.68
C TRP A 218 -2.29 4.59 -9.91
N TRP A 219 -1.18 4.61 -9.18
CA TRP A 219 -0.81 3.55 -8.25
C TRP A 219 -1.89 3.33 -7.18
N HIS A 220 -2.43 4.39 -6.56
CA HIS A 220 -3.52 4.24 -5.59
C HIS A 220 -4.74 3.52 -6.18
N VAL A 221 -5.15 3.90 -7.40
CA VAL A 221 -6.31 3.31 -8.07
C VAL A 221 -6.07 1.84 -8.40
N THR A 222 -4.93 1.52 -9.00
CA THR A 222 -4.57 0.17 -9.44
C THR A 222 -4.29 -0.76 -8.26
N ALA A 223 -3.61 -0.29 -7.23
CA ALA A 223 -3.40 -1.01 -5.97
C ALA A 223 -4.74 -1.27 -5.28
N SER A 224 -5.64 -0.29 -5.18
CA SER A 224 -6.98 -0.49 -4.60
C SER A 224 -7.75 -1.62 -5.29
N TYR A 225 -7.79 -1.61 -6.63
CA TYR A 225 -8.43 -2.66 -7.42
C TYR A 225 -7.81 -4.04 -7.15
N SER A 226 -6.49 -4.10 -7.11
CA SER A 226 -5.75 -5.35 -6.95
C SER A 226 -5.91 -5.93 -5.55
N CYS A 227 -5.84 -5.08 -4.52
CA CYS A 227 -6.08 -5.44 -3.14
C CYS A 227 -7.50 -5.97 -2.92
N TYR A 228 -8.50 -5.35 -3.55
CA TYR A 228 -9.88 -5.88 -3.54
C TYR A 228 -9.96 -7.26 -4.21
N SER A 229 -9.35 -7.41 -5.38
CA SER A 229 -9.37 -8.67 -6.13
C SER A 229 -8.72 -9.81 -5.34
N TYR A 230 -7.56 -9.55 -4.71
CA TYR A 230 -6.86 -10.54 -3.89
C TYR A 230 -7.61 -10.95 -2.64
N ASN A 231 -8.19 -10.00 -1.88
CA ASN A 231 -8.93 -10.35 -0.66
C ASN A 231 -10.25 -11.05 -0.92
N ARG A 232 -10.81 -10.97 -2.12
CA ARG A 232 -12.02 -11.73 -2.49
C ARG A 232 -11.69 -13.17 -2.89
N ASP A 233 -10.56 -13.36 -3.58
CA ASP A 233 -10.35 -14.53 -4.43
C ASP A 233 -9.21 -15.48 -3.97
N ILE A 234 -8.42 -15.13 -2.93
CA ILE A 234 -7.33 -15.97 -2.36
C ILE A 234 -7.84 -16.96 -1.31
#